data_AF-X1VML0-F1
#
_entry.id   AF-X1VML0-F1
#
_cell.length_a   1.000
_cell.length_b   1.000
_cell.length_c   1.000
_cell.angle_alpha   90.00
_cell.angle_beta   90.00
_cell.angle_gamma   90.00
#
_symmetry.space_group_name_H-M   'P 1'
#
loop_
_entity.id
_entity.type
_entity.pdbx_description
1 polymer ?
#
loop_
_entity_poly.entity_id
_entity_poly.type
_entity_poly.pdbx_seq_one_letter_code
_entity_poly.pdbx_strand_id
1 'polypeptide(L)' 'MGGPSRAEDSPLPADYSIPVIDLSKDTSRQVIVDKEPGQYLGHPTTVLLEDNKTMIAVYPKGHGRGAIVMKRSSDA' A
#
# COMPACT_ATOMS: atom_id res chain seq x y z
N MET A 1 23.55 -1.42 -25.65
CA MET A 1 23.29 -1.36 -24.19
C MET A 1 21.98 -0.62 -24.01
N GLY A 2 20.86 -1.34 -24.00
CA GLY A 2 19.51 -0.75 -23.96
C GLY A 2 19.23 -0.15 -22.59
N GLY A 3 18.85 1.13 -22.57
CA GLY A 3 18.37 1.79 -21.36
C GLY A 3 17.04 1.19 -20.88
N PRO A 4 16.65 1.42 -19.61
CA PRO A 4 15.42 0.86 -19.08
C PRO A 4 14.21 1.36 -19.89
N SER A 5 13.42 0.42 -20.37
CA SER A 5 12.13 0.64 -21.00
C SER A 5 11.26 1.49 -20.08
N ARG A 6 10.84 2.68 -20.56
CA ARG A 6 9.86 3.52 -19.89
C ARG A 6 8.55 2.73 -19.79
N ALA A 7 8.04 2.63 -18.57
CA ALA A 7 6.69 2.12 -18.30
C ALA A 7 5.65 2.88 -19.15
N GLU A 8 4.59 2.17 -19.48
CA GLU A 8 3.77 2.33 -20.67
C GLU A 8 3.03 3.67 -20.80
N ASP A 9 2.96 4.12 -22.05
CA ASP A 9 2.54 5.41 -22.56
C ASP A 9 1.00 5.59 -22.55
N SER A 10 0.41 5.77 -21.36
CA SER A 10 -0.94 6.34 -21.26
C SER A 10 -0.81 7.86 -21.27
N PRO A 11 -1.50 8.59 -22.18
CA PRO A 11 -1.33 10.03 -22.27
C PRO A 11 -1.77 10.66 -20.94
N LEU A 12 -0.84 11.36 -20.30
CA LEU A 12 -1.11 12.12 -19.09
C LEU A 12 -2.25 13.12 -19.37
N PRO A 13 -3.17 13.37 -18.42
CA PRO A 13 -4.10 14.47 -18.54
C PRO A 13 -3.33 15.77 -18.81
N ALA A 14 -3.79 16.56 -19.79
CA ALA A 14 -3.04 17.65 -20.41
C ALA A 14 -2.59 18.79 -19.45
N ASP A 15 -3.07 18.79 -18.20
CA ASP A 15 -2.97 19.92 -17.29
C ASP A 15 -1.89 19.77 -16.20
N TYR A 16 -1.16 18.65 -16.16
CA TYR A 16 -0.05 18.48 -15.19
C TYR A 16 1.27 19.00 -15.77
N SER A 17 1.92 19.92 -15.05
CA SER A 17 3.23 20.49 -15.42
C SER A 17 4.43 19.68 -14.93
N ILE A 18 4.21 18.60 -14.18
CA ILE A 18 5.25 17.73 -13.61
C ILE A 18 5.10 16.30 -14.13
N PRO A 19 6.19 15.50 -14.14
CA PRO A 19 6.10 14.09 -14.49
C PRO A 19 5.13 13.34 -13.58
N VAL A 20 4.29 12.50 -14.17
CA VAL A 20 3.33 11.64 -13.46
C VAL A 20 3.71 10.18 -13.71
N ILE A 21 3.57 9.36 -12.66
CA ILE A 21 3.75 7.90 -12.72
C ILE A 21 2.48 7.23 -12.21
N ASP A 22 1.95 6.28 -12.98
CA ASP A 22 0.85 5.42 -12.54
C ASP A 22 1.40 4.22 -11.77
N LEU A 23 1.04 4.11 -10.49
CA LEU A 23 1.44 3.01 -9.61
C LEU A 23 0.33 1.96 -9.43
N SER A 24 -0.82 2.13 -10.09
CA SER A 24 -2.00 1.27 -9.90
C SER A 24 -1.73 -0.21 -10.17
N LYS A 25 -0.82 -0.49 -11.13
CA LYS A 25 -0.42 -1.85 -11.53
C LYS A 25 0.89 -2.32 -10.90
N ASP A 26 1.61 -1.47 -10.16
CA ASP A 26 2.87 -1.83 -9.52
C ASP A 26 2.61 -2.54 -8.18
N THR A 27 2.15 -3.79 -8.29
CA THR A 27 1.85 -4.64 -7.13
C THR A 27 3.09 -5.12 -6.40
N SER A 28 4.28 -5.01 -7.01
CA SER A 28 5.55 -5.41 -6.39
C SER A 28 5.90 -4.60 -5.14
N ARG A 29 5.31 -3.41 -5.01
CA ARG A 29 5.47 -2.48 -3.87
C ARG A 29 4.40 -2.66 -2.79
N GLN A 30 3.50 -3.62 -2.94
CA GLN A 30 2.33 -3.80 -2.08
C GLN A 30 2.47 -5.09 -1.28
N VAL A 31 2.31 -4.98 0.04
CA VAL A 31 2.23 -6.13 0.94
C VAL A 31 0.84 -6.16 1.57
N ILE A 32 0.13 -7.29 1.42
CA ILE A 32 -1.18 -7.49 2.04
C ILE A 32 -0.98 -7.97 3.47
N VAL A 33 -1.25 -7.09 4.44
CA VAL A 33 -1.11 -7.40 5.87
C VAL A 33 -2.36 -8.11 6.43
N ASP A 34 -3.55 -7.77 5.95
CA ASP A 34 -4.79 -8.50 6.26
C ASP A 34 -5.85 -8.28 5.18
N LYS A 35 -6.76 -9.27 5.04
CA LYS A 35 -7.91 -9.19 4.14
C LYS A 35 -9.00 -10.15 4.60
N GLU A 36 -10.17 -9.61 4.92
CA GLU A 36 -11.33 -10.40 5.31
C GLU A 36 -12.49 -10.19 4.31
N PRO A 37 -13.04 -11.26 3.69
CA PRO A 37 -14.19 -11.14 2.81
C PRO A 37 -15.40 -10.53 3.52
N GLY A 38 -16.06 -9.57 2.87
CA GLY A 38 -17.29 -8.94 3.38
C GLY A 38 -17.09 -7.96 4.55
N GLN A 39 -15.85 -7.72 4.99
CA GLN A 39 -15.55 -6.84 6.10
C GLN A 39 -14.72 -5.63 5.64
N TYR A 40 -15.17 -4.43 6.00
CA TYR A 40 -14.33 -3.23 5.87
C TYR A 40 -13.34 -3.18 7.04
N LEU A 41 -12.06 -3.23 6.72
CA LEU A 41 -10.94 -3.00 7.64
C LEU A 41 -10.38 -1.61 7.32
N GLY A 42 -10.69 -0.63 8.17
CA GLY A 42 -10.32 0.76 7.94
C GLY A 42 -9.53 1.33 9.11
N HIS A 43 -9.05 2.57 8.95
CA HIS A 43 -8.28 3.31 9.97
C HIS A 43 -7.01 2.60 10.45
N PRO A 44 -6.17 2.00 9.56
CA PRO A 44 -4.90 1.45 9.99
C PRO A 44 -3.95 2.57 10.42
N THR A 45 -3.28 2.36 11.53
CA THR A 45 -2.05 3.07 11.89
C THR A 45 -0.90 2.09 11.73
N THR A 46 0.17 2.53 11.07
CA THR A 46 1.33 1.69 10.78
C THR A 46 2.62 2.26 11.36
N VAL A 47 3.56 1.37 11.66
CA VAL A 47 4.96 1.73 11.95
C VAL A 47 5.88 0.69 11.31
N LEU A 48 6.92 1.17 10.62
CA LEU A 48 8.05 0.36 10.19
C LEU A 48 9.08 0.33 11.32
N LEU A 49 9.53 -0.86 11.72
CA LEU A 49 10.51 -1.01 12.78
C LEU A 49 11.94 -0.76 12.26
N GLU A 50 12.87 -0.57 13.20
CA GLU A 50 14.28 -0.26 12.93
C GLU A 50 15.03 -1.30 12.07
N ASP A 51 14.48 -2.51 11.95
CA ASP A 51 15.02 -3.56 11.08
C ASP A 51 14.78 -3.30 9.59
N ASN A 52 14.08 -2.21 9.23
CA ASN A 52 13.72 -1.81 7.87
C ASN A 52 12.98 -2.90 7.09
N LYS A 53 12.25 -3.79 7.79
CA LYS A 53 11.57 -4.94 7.17
C LYS A 53 10.28 -5.32 7.88
N THR A 54 10.24 -5.19 9.20
CA THR A 54 9.06 -5.53 10.00
C THR A 54 8.14 -4.32 10.06
N MET A 55 6.88 -4.49 9.64
CA MET A 55 5.84 -3.49 9.80
C MET A 55 4.76 -3.99 10.76
N ILE A 56 4.31 -3.11 11.65
CA ILE A 56 3.14 -3.32 12.50
C ILE A 56 1.99 -2.48 11.97
N ALA A 57 0.82 -3.09 11.84
CA ALA A 57 -0.43 -2.41 11.50
C ALA A 57 -1.48 -2.65 12.59
N VAL A 58 -2.07 -1.58 13.11
CA VAL A 58 -3.11 -1.63 14.13
C VAL A 58 -4.38 -0.97 13.59
N TYR A 59 -5.52 -1.63 13.71
CA TYR A 59 -6.82 -1.13 13.23
C TYR A 59 -8.00 -1.74 13.99
N PRO A 60 -9.16 -1.06 14.03
CA PRO A 60 -10.39 -1.62 14.55
C PRO A 60 -11.01 -2.66 13.60
N LYS A 61 -11.56 -3.75 14.16
CA LYS A 61 -12.45 -4.66 13.44
C LYS A 61 -13.87 -4.12 13.41
N GLY A 62 -14.12 -3.24 12.45
CA GLY A 62 -15.38 -2.50 12.28
C GLY A 62 -15.19 -0.99 12.37
N HIS A 63 -16.29 -0.24 12.23
CA HIS A 63 -16.28 1.22 12.30
C HIS A 63 -16.96 1.69 13.60
N GLY A 64 -16.17 2.22 14.53
CA GLY A 64 -16.66 2.75 15.82
C GLY A 64 -17.05 1.71 16.87
N ARG A 65 -16.77 0.42 16.63
CA ARG A 65 -17.03 -0.70 17.57
C ARG A 65 -16.11 -1.87 17.28
N GLY A 66 -15.99 -2.80 18.22
CA GLY A 66 -15.27 -4.06 18.05
C GLY A 66 -13.85 -4.05 18.60
N ALA A 67 -13.15 -5.17 18.45
CA ALA A 67 -11.78 -5.33 18.93
C ALA A 67 -10.81 -4.48 18.10
N ILE A 68 -9.75 -4.02 18.75
CA ILE A 68 -8.56 -3.50 18.07
C ILE A 68 -7.64 -4.68 17.76
N VAL A 69 -7.24 -4.80 16.51
CA VAL A 69 -6.40 -5.88 15.99
C VAL A 69 -5.02 -5.31 15.67
N MET A 70 -3.97 -6.07 16.00
CA MET A 70 -2.61 -5.83 15.54
C MET A 70 -2.21 -6.95 14.59
N LYS A 71 -1.67 -6.60 13.43
CA LYS A 71 -1.05 -7.51 12.47
C LYS A 71 0.39 -7.10 12.22
N ARG A 72 1.19 -8.06 11.77
CA ARG A 72 2.61 -7.91 11.47
C ARG A 72 2.89 -8.38 10.05
N SER A 73 3.59 -7.56 9.28
CA SER A 73 4.35 -8.02 8.10
C SER A 73 5.83 -8.15 8.47
N SER A 74 6.51 -9.12 7.88
CA SER A 74 7.93 -9.40 8.10
C SER A 74 8.77 -9.21 6.83
N ASP A 75 8.19 -8.55 5.84
CA ASP A 75 8.61 -8.44 4.44
C ASP A 75 8.11 -7.14 3.80
N ALA A 76 7.94 -6.09 4.61
CA ALA A 76 7.55 -4.77 4.16
C ALA A 76 8.67 -4.06 3.39
#